data_AF-A0AAV8TKY2-F1
#
_entry.id   AF-A0AAV8TKY2-F1
#
_cell.length_a   1.000
_cell.length_b   1.000
_cell.length_c   1.000
_cell.angle_alpha   90.00
_cell.angle_beta   90.00
_cell.angle_gamma   90.00
#
_symmetry.space_group_name_H-M   'P 1'
#
loop_
_entity.id
_entity.type
_entity.pdbx_description
1 polymer ?
#
loop_
_entity_poly.entity_id
_entity_poly.type
_entity_poly.pdbx_seq_one_letter_code
_entity_poly.pdbx_strand_id
1 'polypeptide(L)'
;MSNSEIYLDFSPLFQLYKDGRINRSPEQVVPPSLDPKEDVRSKDVVYSPEANLSSRLYLPKYALPGHKLPLLVSFHGGGFCVGSPFIPLQHNYQNTVAKAANVVIVNVQYRLAPEHPLPAAYDDCWTALKWVASHADGNGPEEWLNSYADLDKVFFAGESAGGNIAYNMGRRYSQEKLVGINLKGIALVHAYFWGKDPIGKEPCKDIKTKEKLDKLWPFLFPTTSGLDDPFINPVADPNLATLGCSRVLIFVAEDDGFMVTETGRLYYEELRQSGWGGTVEIMESQGEGHCFHLEDYDSENSKALLEKLVSFLNDQDSL
;
A
#
# COMPACT_ATOMS: atom_id res chain seq x y z
N MET A 1 24.91 11.81 29.79
CA MET A 1 23.82 10.90 30.19
C MET A 1 23.35 10.21 28.93
N SER A 2 23.40 8.87 28.88
CA SER A 2 22.95 8.09 27.73
C SER A 2 21.44 8.27 27.58
N ASN A 3 20.98 8.95 26.53
CA ASN A 3 19.58 9.29 26.30
C ASN A 3 18.82 8.10 25.67
N SER A 4 18.83 6.95 26.36
CA SER A 4 18.19 5.70 25.93
C SER A 4 16.68 5.64 26.21
N GLU A 5 16.03 6.79 26.38
CA GLU A 5 14.59 6.83 26.70
C GLU A 5 13.76 6.55 25.43
N ILE A 6 12.95 5.50 25.49
CA ILE A 6 12.02 5.13 24.44
C ILE A 6 10.92 6.20 24.35
N TYR A 7 10.73 6.75 23.16
CA TYR A 7 9.65 7.66 22.83
C TYR A 7 8.36 6.91 22.49
N LEU A 8 8.45 5.91 21.61
CA LEU A 8 7.33 5.04 21.21
C LEU A 8 7.80 3.59 21.10
N ASP A 9 6.99 2.66 21.62
CA ASP A 9 7.28 1.23 21.60
C ASP A 9 6.19 0.48 20.82
N PHE A 10 6.56 -0.04 19.64
CA PHE A 10 5.74 -0.89 18.78
C PHE A 10 6.34 -2.31 18.69
N SER A 11 6.97 -2.77 19.77
CA SER A 11 7.53 -4.12 19.84
C SER A 11 6.48 -5.18 19.49
N PRO A 12 6.86 -6.23 18.72
CA PRO A 12 8.23 -6.54 18.32
C PRO A 12 8.75 -5.76 17.10
N LEU A 13 7.95 -4.96 16.41
CA LEU A 13 8.33 -4.36 15.12
C LEU A 13 9.49 -3.37 15.25
N PHE A 14 9.31 -2.34 16.08
CA PHE A 14 10.34 -1.33 16.32
C PHE A 14 10.13 -0.54 17.62
N GLN A 15 11.19 0.14 18.04
CA GLN A 15 11.19 1.12 19.13
C GLN A 15 11.83 2.42 18.65
N LEU A 16 11.12 3.54 18.84
CA LEU A 16 11.62 4.89 18.57
C LEU A 16 12.14 5.51 19.87
N TYR A 17 13.27 6.19 19.80
CA TYR A 17 13.91 6.85 20.93
C TYR A 17 13.77 8.38 20.81
N LYS A 18 13.79 9.10 21.94
CA LYS A 18 13.65 10.56 21.96
C LYS A 18 14.76 11.31 21.20
N ASP A 19 15.91 10.67 20.99
CA ASP A 19 17.03 11.21 20.23
C ASP A 19 16.92 10.97 18.71
N GLY A 20 15.80 10.43 18.25
CA GLY A 20 15.52 10.15 16.84
C GLY A 20 16.04 8.80 16.35
N ARG A 21 16.74 8.02 17.19
CA ARG A 21 17.13 6.65 16.83
C ARG A 21 15.92 5.74 16.75
N ILE A 22 16.00 4.75 15.87
CA ILE A 22 15.06 3.63 15.78
C ILE A 22 15.80 2.31 15.98
N ASN A 23 15.20 1.40 16.72
CA ASN A 23 15.60 0.00 16.80
C ASN A 23 14.54 -0.83 16.09
N ARG A 24 14.87 -1.48 14.97
CA ARG A 24 13.96 -2.33 14.20
C ARG A 24 14.24 -3.80 14.53
N SER A 25 13.21 -4.63 14.50
CA SER A 25 13.43 -6.06 14.38
C SER A 25 14.21 -6.36 13.09
N PRO A 26 15.20 -7.25 13.14
CA PRO A 26 15.95 -7.62 11.94
C PRO A 26 15.02 -8.34 10.96
N GLU A 27 14.98 -7.85 9.73
CA GLU A 27 14.23 -8.48 8.64
C GLU A 27 15.17 -9.33 7.80
N GLN A 28 14.80 -10.60 7.58
CA GLN A 28 15.46 -11.43 6.58
C GLN A 28 14.87 -11.10 5.21
N VAL A 29 15.74 -10.91 4.23
CA VAL A 29 15.32 -10.78 2.83
C VAL A 29 15.38 -12.12 2.13
N VAL A 30 14.49 -12.34 1.19
CA VAL A 30 14.49 -13.48 0.27
C VAL A 30 14.92 -13.03 -1.12
N PRO A 31 15.74 -13.83 -1.84
CA PRO A 31 16.10 -13.49 -3.21
C PRO A 31 14.88 -13.61 -4.14
N PRO A 32 14.86 -12.90 -5.27
CA PRO A 32 13.88 -13.15 -6.31
C PRO A 32 14.12 -14.53 -6.95
N SER A 33 13.09 -15.11 -7.57
CA SER A 33 13.15 -16.41 -8.25
C SER A 33 12.81 -16.28 -9.72
N LEU A 34 13.73 -16.69 -10.61
CA LEU A 34 13.50 -16.76 -12.06
C LEU A 34 13.15 -18.16 -12.55
N ASP A 35 12.97 -19.14 -11.64
CA ASP A 35 12.77 -20.54 -12.02
C ASP A 35 11.49 -20.70 -12.87
N PRO A 36 11.58 -21.16 -14.12
CA PRO A 36 10.42 -21.39 -14.98
C PRO A 36 9.45 -22.45 -14.45
N LYS A 37 9.86 -23.27 -13.48
CA LYS A 37 9.00 -24.28 -12.86
C LYS A 37 8.01 -23.64 -11.89
N GLU A 38 8.39 -22.55 -11.23
CA GLU A 38 7.53 -21.81 -10.31
C GLU A 38 6.39 -21.12 -11.05
N ASP A 39 5.23 -21.00 -10.40
CA ASP A 39 4.05 -20.38 -10.99
C ASP A 39 4.18 -18.85 -11.19
N VAL A 40 5.18 -18.24 -10.56
CA VAL A 40 5.51 -16.81 -10.66
C VAL A 40 7.02 -16.64 -10.70
N ARG A 41 7.51 -15.83 -11.65
CA ARG A 41 8.89 -15.36 -11.71
C ARG A 41 8.98 -13.99 -11.07
N SER A 42 10.07 -13.69 -10.38
CA SER A 42 10.34 -12.39 -9.80
C SER A 42 11.76 -11.92 -10.08
N LYS A 43 11.97 -10.60 -10.03
CA LYS A 43 13.29 -9.97 -10.13
C LYS A 43 13.31 -8.61 -9.47
N ASP A 44 14.48 -8.19 -9.02
CA ASP A 44 14.69 -6.86 -8.46
C ASP A 44 15.19 -5.91 -9.56
N VAL A 45 14.62 -4.70 -9.61
CA VAL A 45 14.94 -3.67 -10.61
C VAL A 45 15.19 -2.34 -9.92
N VAL A 46 16.09 -1.52 -10.45
CA VAL A 46 16.37 -0.18 -9.93
C VAL A 46 15.56 0.83 -10.74
N TYR A 47 14.59 1.47 -10.12
CA TYR A 47 13.75 2.49 -10.77
C TYR A 47 14.31 3.91 -10.62
N SER A 48 15.20 4.13 -9.65
CA SER A 48 15.92 5.39 -9.46
C SER A 48 17.38 5.13 -9.06
N PRO A 49 18.32 5.10 -10.02
CA PRO A 49 19.73 4.90 -9.74
C PRO A 49 20.33 5.99 -8.83
N GLU A 50 19.93 7.25 -9.04
CA GLU A 50 20.38 8.42 -8.28
C GLU A 50 20.07 8.30 -6.77
N ALA A 51 18.90 7.75 -6.44
CA ALA A 51 18.46 7.57 -5.06
C ALA A 51 18.66 6.13 -4.54
N ASN A 52 19.25 5.24 -5.37
CA ASN A 52 19.39 3.81 -5.11
C ASN A 52 18.07 3.14 -4.68
N LEU A 53 16.98 3.44 -5.39
CA LEU A 53 15.65 2.87 -5.10
C LEU A 53 15.29 1.77 -6.08
N SER A 54 14.70 0.71 -5.55
CA SER A 54 14.39 -0.52 -6.29
C SER A 54 12.98 -1.03 -6.05
N SER A 55 12.52 -1.91 -6.93
CA SER A 55 11.25 -2.61 -6.78
C SER A 55 11.47 -4.10 -7.04
N ARG A 56 10.63 -4.95 -6.45
CA ARG A 56 10.51 -6.34 -6.87
C ARG A 56 9.36 -6.48 -7.84
N LEU A 57 9.67 -7.01 -9.02
CA LEU A 57 8.68 -7.35 -10.03
C LEU A 57 8.23 -8.80 -9.87
N TYR A 58 6.96 -9.06 -10.20
CA TYR A 58 6.39 -10.40 -10.27
C TYR A 58 5.68 -10.59 -11.61
N LEU A 59 5.95 -11.70 -12.27
CA LEU A 59 5.44 -12.07 -13.57
C LEU A 59 4.89 -13.51 -13.51
N PRO A 60 3.57 -13.70 -13.70
CA PRO A 60 2.96 -15.03 -13.74
C PRO A 60 3.61 -15.91 -14.83
N LYS A 61 3.75 -17.20 -14.54
CA LYS A 61 4.43 -18.18 -15.40
C LYS A 61 3.87 -18.23 -16.82
N TYR A 62 2.55 -18.16 -16.95
CA TYR A 62 1.85 -18.30 -18.22
C TYR A 62 1.64 -16.96 -18.95
N ALA A 63 2.31 -15.88 -18.51
CA ALA A 63 2.32 -14.62 -19.23
C ALA A 63 2.99 -14.80 -20.60
N LEU A 64 2.24 -14.57 -21.68
CA LEU A 64 2.71 -14.68 -23.05
C LEU A 64 3.09 -13.28 -23.58
N PRO A 65 4.26 -13.11 -24.22
CA PRO A 65 4.59 -11.84 -24.86
C PRO A 65 3.48 -11.40 -25.82
N GLY A 66 3.13 -10.12 -25.79
CA GLY A 66 2.05 -9.56 -26.61
C GLY A 66 0.63 -9.75 -26.05
N HIS A 67 0.45 -10.56 -25.01
CA HIS A 67 -0.79 -10.63 -24.22
C HIS A 67 -0.58 -9.86 -22.93
N LYS A 68 -0.83 -8.55 -22.98
CA LYS A 68 -0.64 -7.67 -21.82
C LYS A 68 -1.65 -7.98 -20.71
N LEU A 69 -1.15 -8.07 -19.48
CA LEU A 69 -1.90 -8.34 -18.26
C LEU A 69 -2.09 -7.04 -17.47
N PRO A 70 -3.14 -6.91 -16.65
CA PRO A 70 -3.27 -5.78 -15.74
C PRO A 70 -2.00 -5.61 -14.87
N LEU A 71 -1.68 -4.37 -14.54
CA LEU A 71 -0.54 -4.03 -13.70
C LEU A 71 -1.01 -3.64 -12.31
N LEU A 72 -0.49 -4.30 -11.28
CA LEU A 72 -0.64 -3.90 -9.89
C LEU A 72 0.64 -3.22 -9.40
N VAL A 73 0.56 -1.96 -8.98
CA VAL A 73 1.64 -1.31 -8.22
C VAL A 73 1.31 -1.45 -6.75
N SER A 74 2.14 -2.21 -6.03
CA SER A 74 1.93 -2.53 -4.62
C SER A 74 2.90 -1.78 -3.72
N PHE A 75 2.41 -1.36 -2.55
CA PHE A 75 3.16 -0.66 -1.53
C PHE A 75 3.02 -1.42 -0.20
N HIS A 76 4.14 -1.83 0.38
CA HIS A 76 4.12 -2.57 1.65
C HIS A 76 3.76 -1.66 2.84
N GLY A 77 3.24 -2.28 3.90
CA GLY A 77 2.94 -1.68 5.20
C GLY A 77 4.16 -1.55 6.11
N GLY A 78 3.92 -1.45 7.42
CA GLY A 78 4.97 -1.32 8.43
C GLY A 78 5.07 0.07 9.08
N GLY A 79 3.97 0.84 9.09
CA GLY A 79 3.91 2.14 9.78
C GLY A 79 4.92 3.16 9.27
N PHE A 80 5.32 3.06 8.00
CA PHE A 80 6.40 3.83 7.36
C PHE A 80 7.80 3.63 7.99
N CYS A 81 7.93 2.75 8.98
CA CYS A 81 9.14 2.56 9.76
C CYS A 81 9.83 1.22 9.48
N VAL A 82 9.11 0.19 9.05
CA VAL A 82 9.63 -1.16 8.80
C VAL A 82 9.03 -1.74 7.51
N GLY A 83 9.44 -2.94 7.13
CA GLY A 83 8.98 -3.63 5.94
C GLY A 83 9.83 -3.36 4.71
N SER A 84 9.65 -4.24 3.73
CA SER A 84 10.30 -4.16 2.42
C SER A 84 9.60 -5.13 1.45
N PRO A 85 9.55 -4.87 0.13
CA PRO A 85 9.14 -5.85 -0.88
C PRO A 85 10.00 -7.13 -0.90
N PHE A 86 11.16 -7.12 -0.23
CA PHE A 86 12.14 -8.21 -0.28
C PHE A 86 12.00 -9.21 0.89
N ILE A 87 11.13 -8.99 1.87
CA ILE A 87 10.95 -9.90 3.01
C ILE A 87 10.00 -11.07 2.66
N PRO A 88 10.11 -12.25 3.30
CA PRO A 88 9.27 -13.40 3.03
C PRO A 88 7.78 -13.10 3.05
N LEU A 89 7.32 -12.33 4.05
CA LEU A 89 5.91 -11.99 4.24
C LEU A 89 5.31 -11.32 3.00
N GLN A 90 5.98 -10.28 2.50
CA GLN A 90 5.59 -9.57 1.29
C GLN A 90 5.80 -10.44 0.05
N HIS A 91 6.94 -11.11 -0.04
CA HIS A 91 7.27 -11.91 -1.22
C HIS A 91 6.25 -13.02 -1.48
N ASN A 92 5.88 -13.76 -0.44
CA ASN A 92 4.92 -14.84 -0.53
C ASN A 92 3.52 -14.33 -0.89
N TYR A 93 3.07 -13.24 -0.25
CA TYR A 93 1.78 -12.65 -0.57
C TYR A 93 1.70 -12.18 -2.04
N GLN A 94 2.72 -11.47 -2.53
CA GLN A 94 2.73 -10.99 -3.91
C GLN A 94 2.82 -12.13 -4.94
N ASN A 95 3.51 -13.24 -4.64
CA ASN A 95 3.45 -14.44 -5.48
C ASN A 95 2.02 -15.01 -5.54
N THR A 96 1.33 -15.08 -4.41
CA THR A 96 -0.06 -15.55 -4.34
C THR A 96 -0.99 -14.65 -5.16
N VAL A 97 -0.89 -13.32 -5.01
CA VAL A 97 -1.69 -12.35 -5.78
C VAL A 97 -1.38 -12.43 -7.27
N ALA A 98 -0.10 -12.41 -7.66
CA ALA A 98 0.30 -12.47 -9.07
C ALA A 98 -0.26 -13.73 -9.75
N LYS A 99 -0.15 -14.89 -9.08
CA LYS A 99 -0.68 -16.16 -9.58
C LYS A 99 -2.20 -16.14 -9.68
N ALA A 100 -2.89 -15.76 -8.60
CA ALA A 100 -4.34 -15.86 -8.52
C ALA A 100 -5.06 -14.85 -9.42
N ALA A 101 -4.55 -13.62 -9.50
CA ALA A 101 -5.13 -12.56 -10.32
C ALA A 101 -4.60 -12.55 -11.75
N ASN A 102 -3.52 -13.29 -12.05
CA ASN A 102 -2.83 -13.29 -13.34
C ASN A 102 -2.45 -11.86 -13.78
N VAL A 103 -1.76 -11.15 -12.90
CA VAL A 103 -1.33 -9.74 -13.07
C VAL A 103 0.19 -9.60 -12.99
N VAL A 104 0.74 -8.59 -13.65
CA VAL A 104 2.12 -8.14 -13.41
C VAL A 104 2.11 -7.29 -12.14
N ILE A 105 3.10 -7.46 -11.25
CA ILE A 105 3.20 -6.65 -10.03
C ILE A 105 4.52 -5.89 -10.00
N VAL A 106 4.46 -4.62 -9.61
CA VAL A 106 5.60 -3.80 -9.19
C VAL A 106 5.44 -3.53 -7.69
N ASN A 107 6.18 -4.24 -6.82
CA ASN A 107 6.18 -3.98 -5.38
C ASN A 107 7.33 -3.04 -5.03
N VAL A 108 6.99 -1.82 -4.59
CA VAL A 108 7.92 -0.69 -4.49
C VAL A 108 8.65 -0.69 -3.16
N GLN A 109 10.00 -0.63 -3.18
CA GLN A 109 10.76 -0.23 -2.00
C GLN A 109 10.76 1.30 -1.91
N TYR A 110 10.22 1.81 -0.82
CA TYR A 110 10.32 3.22 -0.45
C TYR A 110 11.22 3.38 0.78
N ARG A 111 11.76 4.58 0.99
CA ARG A 111 12.60 4.89 2.16
C ARG A 111 11.76 5.02 3.43
N LEU A 112 12.33 4.53 4.54
CA LEU A 112 11.65 4.45 5.82
C LEU A 112 11.99 5.63 6.73
N ALA A 113 11.03 6.02 7.54
CA ALA A 113 11.23 6.90 8.69
C ALA A 113 11.90 6.14 9.85
N PRO A 114 12.63 6.82 10.74
CA PRO A 114 12.87 8.28 10.79
C PRO A 114 14.02 8.79 9.91
N GLU A 115 14.84 7.93 9.32
CA GLU A 115 15.98 8.34 8.49
C GLU A 115 15.52 9.18 7.29
N HIS A 116 14.34 8.85 6.76
CA HIS A 116 13.67 9.58 5.70
C HIS A 116 12.21 9.83 6.10
N PRO A 117 11.91 10.91 6.84
CA PRO A 117 10.54 11.23 7.22
C PRO A 117 9.67 11.53 5.99
N LEU A 118 8.35 11.44 6.16
CA LEU A 118 7.39 11.87 5.15
C LEU A 118 7.64 13.35 4.79
N PRO A 119 7.53 13.71 3.49
CA PRO A 119 6.89 12.95 2.42
C PRO A 119 7.82 12.01 1.61
N ALA A 120 9.02 11.67 2.10
CA ALA A 120 10.02 10.90 1.31
C ALA A 120 9.46 9.59 0.72
N ALA A 121 8.70 8.81 1.50
CA ALA A 121 8.08 7.58 1.00
C ALA A 121 7.08 7.86 -0.14
N TYR A 122 6.27 8.92 -0.05
CA TYR A 122 5.34 9.31 -1.11
C TYR A 122 6.08 9.76 -2.38
N ASP A 123 7.20 10.48 -2.23
CA ASP A 123 8.02 10.92 -3.36
C ASP A 123 8.74 9.75 -4.06
N ASP A 124 9.18 8.75 -3.29
CA ASP A 124 9.78 7.52 -3.81
C ASP A 124 8.76 6.72 -4.61
N CYS A 125 7.56 6.51 -4.06
CA CYS A 125 6.47 5.83 -4.74
C CYS A 125 6.01 6.58 -5.98
N TRP A 126 5.95 7.91 -5.94
CA TRP A 126 5.63 8.72 -7.12
C TRP A 126 6.72 8.61 -8.20
N THR A 127 7.99 8.54 -7.80
CA THR A 127 9.11 8.30 -8.71
C THR A 127 9.00 6.92 -9.37
N ALA A 128 8.64 5.88 -8.61
CA ALA A 128 8.37 4.55 -9.16
C ALA A 128 7.20 4.56 -10.16
N LEU A 129 6.14 5.33 -9.90
CA LEU A 129 5.01 5.47 -10.84
C LEU A 129 5.39 6.19 -12.14
N LYS A 130 6.22 7.23 -12.06
CA LYS A 130 6.79 7.87 -13.27
C LYS A 130 7.66 6.92 -14.06
N TRP A 131 8.46 6.10 -13.37
CA TRP A 131 9.26 5.06 -14.00
C TRP A 131 8.38 4.02 -14.69
N VAL A 132 7.31 3.52 -14.05
CA VAL A 132 6.32 2.65 -14.69
C VAL A 132 5.73 3.31 -15.94
N ALA A 133 5.25 4.55 -15.84
CA ALA A 133 4.65 5.29 -16.94
C ALA A 133 5.59 5.48 -18.15
N SER A 134 6.91 5.49 -17.92
CA SER A 134 7.90 5.57 -19.01
C SER A 134 7.90 4.34 -19.95
N HIS A 135 7.18 3.26 -19.61
CA HIS A 135 7.04 2.05 -20.42
C HIS A 135 5.79 2.06 -21.31
N ALA A 136 4.98 3.14 -21.31
CA ALA A 136 3.71 3.22 -22.05
C ALA A 136 3.85 2.91 -23.54
N ASP A 137 4.91 3.43 -24.15
CA ASP A 137 5.19 3.24 -25.58
C ASP A 137 5.95 1.92 -25.88
N GLY A 138 6.12 1.05 -24.89
CA GLY A 138 6.83 -0.23 -25.01
C GLY A 138 8.35 -0.12 -25.17
N ASN A 139 8.92 1.07 -24.92
CA ASN A 139 10.35 1.36 -25.06
C ASN A 139 11.02 1.78 -23.74
N GLY A 140 10.38 1.49 -22.60
CA GLY A 140 10.95 1.80 -21.29
C GLY A 140 12.15 0.90 -20.96
N PRO A 141 12.90 1.22 -19.90
CA PRO A 141 14.13 0.49 -19.53
C PRO A 141 13.91 -0.95 -19.05
N GLU A 142 12.68 -1.35 -18.71
CA GLU A 142 12.36 -2.68 -18.17
C GLU A 142 11.42 -3.48 -19.08
N GLU A 143 12.01 -4.54 -19.65
CA GLU A 143 11.37 -5.43 -20.64
C GLU A 143 10.07 -6.09 -20.15
N TRP A 144 9.97 -6.46 -18.87
CA TRP A 144 8.76 -7.08 -18.34
C TRP A 144 7.56 -6.13 -18.39
N LEU A 145 7.78 -4.84 -18.14
CA LEU A 145 6.72 -3.83 -18.25
C LEU A 145 6.39 -3.54 -19.72
N ASN A 146 7.39 -3.49 -20.60
CA ASN A 146 7.15 -3.29 -22.04
C ASN A 146 6.31 -4.42 -22.65
N SER A 147 6.70 -5.67 -22.38
CA SER A 147 6.19 -6.86 -23.08
C SER A 147 4.94 -7.48 -22.45
N TYR A 148 4.70 -7.27 -21.15
CA TYR A 148 3.64 -8.00 -20.43
C TYR A 148 2.67 -7.11 -19.65
N ALA A 149 2.97 -5.83 -19.37
CA ALA A 149 2.09 -4.98 -18.59
C ALA A 149 1.14 -4.15 -19.48
N ASP A 150 -0.15 -4.18 -19.14
CA ASP A 150 -1.20 -3.33 -19.69
C ASP A 150 -1.28 -2.04 -18.87
N LEU A 151 -0.61 -0.98 -19.35
CA LEU A 151 -0.63 0.31 -18.67
C LEU A 151 -1.97 1.05 -18.85
N ASP A 152 -2.91 0.54 -19.66
CA ASP A 152 -4.29 1.02 -19.68
C ASP A 152 -5.16 0.40 -18.55
N LYS A 153 -4.60 -0.57 -17.81
CA LYS A 153 -5.23 -1.27 -16.69
C LYS A 153 -4.32 -1.33 -15.48
N VAL A 154 -4.03 -0.17 -14.90
CA VAL A 154 -3.19 -0.04 -13.70
C VAL A 154 -4.05 0.00 -12.45
N PHE A 155 -3.62 -0.71 -11.42
CA PHE A 155 -4.21 -0.69 -10.09
C PHE A 155 -3.14 -0.35 -9.06
N PHE A 156 -3.53 0.37 -8.02
CA PHE A 156 -2.68 0.57 -6.84
C PHE A 156 -3.21 -0.27 -5.70
N ALA A 157 -2.32 -0.88 -4.91
CA ALA A 157 -2.73 -1.50 -3.67
C ALA A 157 -1.67 -1.39 -2.59
N GLY A 158 -2.10 -1.51 -1.35
CA GLY A 158 -1.20 -1.67 -0.24
C GLY A 158 -1.95 -1.91 1.05
N GLU A 159 -1.22 -2.38 2.04
CA GLU A 159 -1.73 -2.66 3.36
C GLU A 159 -1.18 -1.69 4.40
N SER A 160 -1.98 -1.33 5.41
CA SER A 160 -1.54 -0.44 6.49
C SER A 160 -0.98 0.89 5.95
N ALA A 161 0.25 1.26 6.30
CA ALA A 161 0.96 2.39 5.72
C ALA A 161 1.03 2.35 4.17
N GLY A 162 1.15 1.17 3.57
CA GLY A 162 1.10 0.97 2.13
C GLY A 162 -0.26 1.30 1.53
N GLY A 163 -1.35 1.01 2.24
CA GLY A 163 -2.69 1.44 1.87
C GLY A 163 -2.83 2.96 1.90
N ASN A 164 -2.25 3.60 2.92
CA ASN A 164 -2.17 5.07 2.97
C ASN A 164 -1.37 5.64 1.77
N ILE A 165 -0.24 5.02 1.41
CA ILE A 165 0.53 5.39 0.21
C ILE A 165 -0.32 5.23 -1.05
N ALA A 166 -1.01 4.10 -1.23
CA ALA A 166 -1.84 3.82 -2.40
C ALA A 166 -2.92 4.90 -2.60
N TYR A 167 -3.60 5.30 -1.52
CA TYR A 167 -4.55 6.40 -1.52
C TYR A 167 -3.90 7.72 -1.94
N ASN A 168 -2.77 8.09 -1.31
CA ASN A 168 -2.08 9.35 -1.60
C ASN A 168 -1.50 9.39 -3.02
N MET A 169 -1.07 8.25 -3.58
CA MET A 169 -0.67 8.15 -4.97
C MET A 169 -1.86 8.33 -5.92
N GLY A 170 -3.03 7.79 -5.59
CA GLY A 170 -4.28 8.04 -6.33
C GLY A 170 -4.71 9.50 -6.33
N ARG A 171 -4.58 10.17 -5.17
CA ARG A 171 -4.82 11.60 -5.05
C ARG A 171 -3.83 12.41 -5.89
N ARG A 172 -2.54 12.14 -5.75
CA ARG A 172 -1.48 12.81 -6.50
C ARG A 172 -1.61 12.57 -8.01
N TYR A 173 -2.03 11.37 -8.42
CA TYR A 173 -2.32 11.02 -9.81
C TYR A 173 -3.37 11.93 -10.44
N SER A 174 -4.45 12.24 -9.72
CA SER A 174 -5.47 13.19 -10.18
C SER A 174 -4.92 14.62 -10.36
N GLN A 175 -4.09 15.06 -9.41
CA GLN A 175 -3.55 16.42 -9.37
C GLN A 175 -2.47 16.66 -10.44
N GLU A 176 -1.52 15.74 -10.56
CA GLU A 176 -0.39 15.87 -11.50
C GLU A 176 -0.70 15.29 -12.89
N LYS A 177 -1.78 14.51 -13.05
CA LYS A 177 -2.23 13.92 -14.33
C LYS A 177 -1.11 13.18 -15.06
N LEU A 178 -0.49 12.22 -14.37
CA LEU A 178 0.61 11.42 -14.93
C LEU A 178 0.15 10.71 -16.21
N VAL A 179 0.77 11.07 -17.34
CA VAL A 179 0.51 10.45 -18.63
C VAL A 179 1.30 9.14 -18.75
N GLY A 180 0.72 8.13 -19.40
CA GLY A 180 1.36 6.84 -19.67
C GLY A 180 0.89 5.70 -18.78
N ILE A 181 0.00 5.97 -17.83
CA ILE A 181 -0.78 4.95 -17.12
C ILE A 181 -2.25 5.37 -17.09
N ASN A 182 -3.14 4.39 -16.99
CA ASN A 182 -4.56 4.60 -16.73
C ASN A 182 -4.93 3.87 -15.43
N LEU A 183 -5.09 4.64 -14.35
CA LEU A 183 -5.42 4.10 -13.04
C LEU A 183 -6.90 3.70 -12.97
N LYS A 184 -7.17 2.40 -13.01
CA LYS A 184 -8.51 1.81 -12.94
C LYS A 184 -9.05 1.76 -11.52
N GLY A 185 -8.22 1.37 -10.56
CA GLY A 185 -8.68 1.27 -9.19
C GLY A 185 -7.59 1.23 -8.13
N ILE A 186 -8.02 1.41 -6.88
CA ILE A 186 -7.18 1.39 -5.69
C ILE A 186 -7.75 0.40 -4.68
N ALA A 187 -6.95 -0.58 -4.26
CA ALA A 187 -7.30 -1.50 -3.18
C ALA A 187 -6.57 -1.13 -1.89
N LEU A 188 -7.32 -0.86 -0.83
CA LEU A 188 -6.85 -0.36 0.45
C LEU A 188 -7.05 -1.43 1.52
N VAL A 189 -5.98 -2.10 1.94
CA VAL A 189 -6.09 -3.17 2.94
C VAL A 189 -5.73 -2.63 4.32
N HIS A 190 -6.74 -2.40 5.16
CA HIS A 190 -6.56 -1.87 6.52
C HIS A 190 -5.69 -0.60 6.51
N ALA A 191 -5.97 0.31 5.57
CA ALA A 191 -5.14 1.48 5.31
C ALA A 191 -4.94 2.31 6.59
N TYR A 192 -3.73 2.82 6.80
CA TYR A 192 -3.40 3.66 7.94
C TYR A 192 -3.99 5.06 7.77
N PHE A 193 -5.31 5.15 7.96
CA PHE A 193 -6.05 6.39 8.09
C PHE A 193 -6.31 6.67 9.56
N TRP A 194 -6.22 7.95 9.91
CA TRP A 194 -6.34 8.42 11.28
C TRP A 194 -6.91 9.83 11.32
N GLY A 195 -7.48 10.20 12.46
CA GLY A 195 -8.04 11.53 12.70
C GLY A 195 -7.82 11.96 14.15
N LYS A 196 -7.95 13.26 14.39
CA LYS A 196 -7.82 13.80 15.75
C LYS A 196 -8.93 13.29 16.67
N ASP A 197 -10.17 13.44 16.21
CA ASP A 197 -11.36 13.08 16.97
C ASP A 197 -11.64 11.58 16.85
N PRO A 198 -11.86 10.88 17.96
CA PRO A 198 -12.06 9.44 17.92
C PRO A 198 -13.42 9.09 17.30
N ILE A 199 -13.44 8.02 16.50
CA ILE A 199 -14.64 7.57 15.78
C ILE A 199 -15.14 6.24 16.36
N GLY A 200 -16.46 6.10 16.47
CA GLY A 200 -17.10 4.84 16.83
C GLY A 200 -16.59 4.25 18.16
N LYS A 201 -16.06 3.02 18.11
CA LYS A 201 -15.57 2.28 19.28
C LYS A 201 -14.10 2.58 19.63
N GLU A 202 -13.43 3.48 18.92
CA GLU A 202 -12.04 3.84 19.19
C GLU A 202 -11.78 4.22 20.68
N PRO A 203 -12.63 4.99 21.36
CA PRO A 203 -12.42 5.31 22.78
C PRO A 203 -12.46 4.12 23.73
N CYS A 204 -13.03 2.98 23.30
CA CYS A 204 -13.38 1.86 24.16
C CYS A 204 -12.37 0.69 24.12
N LYS A 205 -11.46 0.63 23.14
CA LYS A 205 -10.58 -0.55 22.94
C LYS A 205 -9.20 -0.41 23.61
N ASP A 206 -8.44 0.67 23.37
CA ASP A 206 -7.13 0.87 24.02
C ASP A 206 -6.60 2.33 23.92
N ILE A 207 -6.69 3.08 25.03
CA ILE A 207 -6.18 4.45 25.12
C ILE A 207 -4.68 4.53 24.80
N LYS A 208 -3.88 3.53 25.18
CA LYS A 208 -2.43 3.57 24.98
C LYS A 208 -2.06 3.45 23.51
N THR A 209 -2.78 2.62 22.76
CA THR A 209 -2.54 2.47 21.32
C THR A 209 -2.92 3.75 20.57
N LYS A 210 -4.06 4.37 20.89
CA LYS A 210 -4.40 5.70 20.35
C LYS A 210 -3.32 6.74 20.65
N GLU A 211 -2.87 6.87 21.90
CA GLU A 211 -1.82 7.83 22.26
C GLU A 211 -0.51 7.60 21.49
N LYS A 212 -0.16 6.34 21.19
CA LYS A 212 1.01 6.01 20.37
C LYS A 212 0.82 6.46 18.93
N LEU A 213 -0.34 6.20 18.31
CA LEU A 213 -0.62 6.58 16.93
C LEU A 213 -0.73 8.11 16.76
N ASP A 214 -1.37 8.80 17.71
CA ASP A 214 -1.46 10.26 17.75
C ASP A 214 -0.06 10.91 17.80
N LYS A 215 0.91 10.28 18.49
CA LYS A 215 2.31 10.74 18.56
C LYS A 215 3.16 10.30 17.38
N LEU A 216 2.85 9.15 16.79
CA LEU A 216 3.61 8.59 15.67
C LEU A 216 3.49 9.49 14.44
N TRP A 217 2.29 9.96 14.08
CA TRP A 217 2.10 10.73 12.84
C TRP A 217 2.94 12.02 12.77
N PRO A 218 2.93 12.92 13.77
CA PRO A 218 3.80 14.11 13.75
C PRO A 218 5.29 13.80 13.75
N PHE A 219 5.68 12.63 14.28
CA PHE A 219 7.05 12.15 14.22
C PHE A 219 7.43 11.66 12.81
N LEU A 220 6.52 10.95 12.14
CA LEU A 220 6.69 10.47 10.77
C LEU A 220 6.70 11.61 9.76
N PHE A 221 5.85 12.62 9.95
CA PHE A 221 5.66 13.73 9.04
C PHE A 221 5.84 15.08 9.75
N PRO A 222 7.09 15.55 9.95
CA PRO A 222 7.36 16.75 10.76
C PRO A 222 6.69 18.04 10.28
N THR A 223 6.30 18.12 9.00
CA THR A 223 5.62 19.27 8.39
C THR A 223 4.11 19.10 8.29
N THR A 224 3.55 18.06 8.91
CA THR A 224 2.10 17.81 8.95
C THR A 224 1.31 18.96 9.55
N SER A 225 0.08 19.18 9.10
CA SER A 225 -0.86 20.07 9.80
C SER A 225 -1.48 19.46 11.05
N GLY A 226 -1.13 18.22 11.38
CA GLY A 226 -1.59 17.48 12.55
C GLY A 226 -2.30 16.19 12.17
N LEU A 227 -3.17 15.70 13.04
CA LEU A 227 -3.89 14.43 12.83
C LEU A 227 -5.04 14.53 11.82
N ASP A 228 -5.44 15.75 11.47
CA ASP A 228 -6.43 16.01 10.39
C ASP A 228 -5.75 16.48 9.10
N ASP A 229 -4.45 16.22 8.96
CA ASP A 229 -3.75 16.41 7.70
C ASP A 229 -4.33 15.45 6.63
N PRO A 230 -4.70 15.93 5.42
CA PRO A 230 -5.26 15.09 4.37
C PRO A 230 -4.40 13.87 4.00
N PHE A 231 -3.10 13.86 4.27
CA PHE A 231 -2.24 12.69 4.03
C PHE A 231 -2.57 11.49 4.94
N ILE A 232 -3.12 11.71 6.14
CA ILE A 232 -3.56 10.63 7.05
C ILE A 232 -5.06 10.61 7.30
N ASN A 233 -5.73 11.76 7.15
CA ASN A 233 -7.18 11.89 7.31
C ASN A 233 -7.83 12.20 5.96
N PRO A 234 -8.19 11.19 5.14
CA PRO A 234 -8.81 11.40 3.85
C PRO A 234 -10.10 12.22 3.89
N VAL A 235 -10.85 12.18 4.99
CA VAL A 235 -12.13 12.87 5.10
C VAL A 235 -11.97 14.36 5.41
N ALA A 236 -10.77 14.76 5.85
CA ALA A 236 -10.39 16.16 5.95
C ALA A 236 -9.94 16.75 4.59
N ASP A 237 -9.82 15.93 3.53
CA ASP A 237 -9.41 16.39 2.21
C ASP A 237 -10.57 17.10 1.47
N PRO A 238 -10.46 18.41 1.18
CA PRO A 238 -11.50 19.12 0.41
C PRO A 238 -11.65 18.59 -1.02
N ASN A 239 -10.68 17.80 -1.51
CA ASN A 239 -10.67 17.23 -2.86
C ASN A 239 -10.99 15.73 -2.87
N LEU A 240 -11.60 15.18 -1.81
CA LEU A 240 -11.98 13.77 -1.71
C LEU A 240 -12.75 13.26 -2.94
N ALA A 241 -13.62 14.09 -3.51
CA ALA A 241 -14.42 13.77 -4.69
C ALA A 241 -13.64 13.69 -6.02
N THR A 242 -12.33 13.95 -6.00
CA THR A 242 -11.48 14.06 -7.20
C THR A 242 -10.44 12.95 -7.32
N LEU A 243 -10.60 11.84 -6.59
CA LEU A 243 -9.67 10.72 -6.67
C LEU A 243 -9.51 10.22 -8.11
N GLY A 244 -8.26 10.04 -8.56
CA GLY A 244 -7.94 9.87 -9.98
C GLY A 244 -8.22 8.48 -10.57
N CYS A 245 -8.91 7.60 -9.83
CA CYS A 245 -9.32 6.28 -10.29
C CYS A 245 -10.83 6.20 -10.49
N SER A 246 -11.32 5.08 -11.03
CA SER A 246 -12.76 4.82 -11.20
C SER A 246 -13.32 3.88 -10.14
N ARG A 247 -12.45 3.14 -9.44
CA ARG A 247 -12.84 2.09 -8.49
C ARG A 247 -12.00 2.14 -7.22
N VAL A 248 -12.62 1.96 -6.06
CA VAL A 248 -11.94 1.85 -4.77
C VAL A 248 -12.50 0.63 -4.04
N LEU A 249 -11.60 -0.24 -3.58
CA LEU A 249 -11.93 -1.39 -2.75
C LEU A 249 -11.26 -1.23 -1.39
N ILE A 250 -12.05 -1.26 -0.32
CA ILE A 250 -11.58 -1.09 1.06
C ILE A 250 -11.75 -2.42 1.78
N PHE A 251 -10.69 -2.89 2.41
CA PHE A 251 -10.76 -3.99 3.36
C PHE A 251 -10.55 -3.46 4.77
N VAL A 252 -11.39 -3.91 5.69
CA VAL A 252 -11.25 -3.64 7.13
C VAL A 252 -11.38 -4.96 7.90
N ALA A 253 -10.83 -5.00 9.11
CA ALA A 253 -10.96 -6.14 10.00
C ALA A 253 -11.65 -5.76 11.31
N GLU A 254 -12.51 -6.62 11.83
CA GLU A 254 -13.32 -6.33 13.02
C GLU A 254 -12.47 -6.06 14.27
N ASP A 255 -11.40 -6.84 14.44
CA ASP A 255 -10.51 -6.82 15.60
C ASP A 255 -9.13 -6.23 15.28
N ASP A 256 -9.11 -5.25 14.37
CA ASP A 256 -7.89 -4.51 14.06
C ASP A 256 -7.36 -3.75 15.30
N GLY A 257 -6.22 -4.22 15.82
CA GLY A 257 -5.57 -3.66 17.01
C GLY A 257 -5.03 -2.25 16.83
N PHE A 258 -4.87 -1.76 15.59
CA PHE A 258 -4.49 -0.37 15.30
C PHE A 258 -5.71 0.54 15.09
N MET A 259 -6.92 0.00 15.28
CA MET A 259 -8.17 0.76 15.32
C MET A 259 -8.49 1.50 14.02
N VAL A 260 -7.94 1.04 12.88
CA VAL A 260 -8.18 1.63 11.55
C VAL A 260 -9.49 1.17 10.90
N THR A 261 -10.23 0.27 11.54
CA THR A 261 -11.52 -0.24 11.05
C THR A 261 -12.55 0.89 10.88
N GLU A 262 -12.70 1.73 11.91
CA GLU A 262 -13.71 2.79 11.90
C GLU A 262 -13.32 3.94 10.96
N THR A 263 -12.02 4.26 10.85
CA THR A 263 -11.52 5.24 9.88
C THR A 263 -11.69 4.74 8.44
N GLY A 264 -11.48 3.45 8.18
CA GLY A 264 -11.76 2.82 6.89
C GLY A 264 -13.24 2.85 6.51
N ARG A 265 -14.14 2.55 7.47
CA ARG A 265 -15.60 2.66 7.27
C ARG A 265 -16.05 4.11 7.06
N LEU A 266 -15.48 5.05 7.81
CA LEU A 266 -15.78 6.47 7.64
C LEU A 266 -15.36 6.95 6.25
N TYR A 267 -14.14 6.59 5.81
CA TYR A 267 -13.68 6.92 4.46
C TYR A 267 -14.60 6.34 3.37
N TYR A 268 -15.06 5.08 3.53
CA TYR A 268 -16.03 4.48 2.61
C TYR A 268 -17.31 5.33 2.49
N GLU A 269 -17.92 5.71 3.62
CA GLU A 269 -19.16 6.50 3.61
C GLU A 269 -18.95 7.91 3.05
N GLU A 270 -17.88 8.60 3.47
CA GLU A 270 -17.58 9.95 3.01
C GLU A 270 -17.23 9.98 1.52
N LEU A 271 -16.46 9.02 1.01
CA LEU A 271 -16.16 8.94 -0.42
C LEU A 271 -17.45 8.72 -1.23
N ARG A 272 -18.35 7.84 -0.77
CA ARG A 272 -19.66 7.57 -1.39
C ARG A 272 -20.55 8.82 -1.41
N GLN A 273 -20.47 9.66 -0.38
CA GLN A 273 -21.29 10.88 -0.24
C GLN A 273 -20.63 12.12 -0.86
N SER A 274 -19.33 12.09 -1.13
CA SER A 274 -18.55 13.22 -1.67
C SER A 274 -18.96 13.66 -3.07
N GLY A 275 -19.71 12.82 -3.80
CA GLY A 275 -20.01 13.02 -5.22
C GLY A 275 -18.89 12.56 -6.16
N TRP A 276 -17.90 11.79 -5.66
CA TRP A 276 -16.93 11.10 -6.50
C TRP A 276 -17.65 10.18 -7.50
N GLY A 277 -17.29 10.28 -8.78
CA GLY A 277 -18.00 9.59 -9.88
C GLY A 277 -17.66 8.10 -10.06
N GLY A 278 -16.82 7.53 -9.19
CA GLY A 278 -16.42 6.12 -9.24
C GLY A 278 -17.28 5.19 -8.39
N THR A 279 -16.90 3.92 -8.34
CA THR A 279 -17.51 2.93 -7.45
C THR A 279 -16.62 2.63 -6.25
N VAL A 280 -17.20 2.62 -5.06
CA VAL A 280 -16.51 2.24 -3.83
C VAL A 280 -17.17 0.99 -3.25
N GLU A 281 -16.35 0.01 -2.88
CA GLU A 281 -16.76 -1.23 -2.23
C GLU A 281 -16.01 -1.39 -0.92
N ILE A 282 -16.64 -2.00 0.08
CA ILE A 282 -16.01 -2.34 1.36
C ILE A 282 -16.25 -3.82 1.69
N MET A 283 -15.23 -4.49 2.19
CA MET A 283 -15.30 -5.84 2.74
C MET A 283 -14.73 -5.85 4.15
N GLU A 284 -15.48 -6.43 5.08
CA GLU A 284 -15.06 -6.58 6.46
C GLU A 284 -14.81 -8.05 6.82
N SER A 285 -13.64 -8.35 7.35
CA SER A 285 -13.27 -9.67 7.85
C SER A 285 -13.59 -9.79 9.34
N GLN A 286 -14.55 -10.66 9.68
CA GLN A 286 -15.00 -10.89 11.06
C GLN A 286 -13.97 -11.69 11.85
N GLY A 287 -13.74 -11.31 13.11
CA GLY A 287 -12.79 -11.95 14.03
C GLY A 287 -11.30 -11.86 13.64
N GLU A 288 -10.96 -11.10 12.59
CA GLU A 288 -9.59 -10.96 12.12
C GLU A 288 -8.89 -9.72 12.67
N GLY A 289 -7.56 -9.80 12.75
CA GLY A 289 -6.68 -8.71 13.16
C GLY A 289 -6.08 -7.92 12.00
N HIS A 290 -5.18 -6.98 12.33
CA HIS A 290 -4.51 -6.14 11.33
C HIS A 290 -3.67 -6.98 10.36
N CYS A 291 -3.84 -6.78 9.05
CA CYS A 291 -3.09 -7.45 7.99
C CYS A 291 -2.98 -8.99 8.11
N PHE A 292 -3.97 -9.66 8.72
CA PHE A 292 -3.98 -11.12 8.96
C PHE A 292 -3.67 -11.96 7.69
N HIS A 293 -4.10 -11.48 6.52
CA HIS A 293 -3.91 -12.10 5.22
C HIS A 293 -2.44 -12.26 4.79
N LEU A 294 -1.53 -11.57 5.46
CA LEU A 294 -0.10 -11.72 5.24
C LEU A 294 0.49 -12.90 6.00
N GLU A 295 -0.10 -13.31 7.13
CA GLU A 295 0.48 -14.33 8.01
C GLU A 295 -0.14 -15.72 7.80
N ASP A 296 -1.47 -15.78 7.64
CA ASP A 296 -2.20 -17.03 7.41
C ASP A 296 -2.95 -16.99 6.08
N TYR A 297 -2.26 -17.38 5.00
CA TYR A 297 -2.84 -17.41 3.65
C TYR A 297 -3.91 -18.50 3.45
N ASP A 298 -3.95 -19.48 4.35
CA ASP A 298 -4.82 -20.66 4.20
C ASP A 298 -6.15 -20.51 4.94
N SER A 299 -6.29 -19.51 5.80
CA SER A 299 -7.55 -19.20 6.45
C SER A 299 -8.67 -18.88 5.43
N GLU A 300 -9.91 -19.19 5.81
CA GLU A 300 -11.08 -18.90 4.97
C GLU A 300 -11.20 -17.40 4.69
N ASN A 301 -10.93 -16.56 5.69
CA ASN A 301 -10.97 -15.10 5.55
C ASN A 301 -9.87 -14.57 4.61
N SER A 302 -8.67 -15.16 4.63
CA SER A 302 -7.56 -14.74 3.75
C SER A 302 -7.85 -15.12 2.31
N LYS A 303 -8.44 -16.29 2.09
CA LYS A 303 -8.92 -16.74 0.78
C LYS A 303 -10.04 -15.84 0.26
N ALA A 304 -11.02 -15.50 1.09
CA ALA A 304 -12.10 -14.60 0.71
C ALA A 304 -11.60 -13.19 0.36
N LEU A 305 -10.65 -12.65 1.14
CA LEU A 305 -10.00 -11.37 0.84
C LEU A 305 -9.27 -11.42 -0.50
N LEU A 306 -8.48 -12.48 -0.73
CA LEU A 306 -7.78 -12.69 -1.99
C LEU A 306 -8.73 -12.82 -3.17
N GLU A 307 -9.81 -13.60 -3.05
CA GLU A 307 -10.84 -13.75 -4.09
C GLU A 307 -11.48 -12.41 -4.44
N LYS A 308 -11.79 -11.59 -3.44
CA LYS A 308 -12.35 -10.25 -3.66
C LYS A 308 -11.36 -9.33 -4.37
N LEU A 309 -10.08 -9.36 -3.98
CA LEU A 309 -9.01 -8.62 -4.67
C LEU A 309 -8.83 -9.10 -6.10
N VAL A 310 -8.83 -10.41 -6.34
CA VAL A 310 -8.73 -11.01 -7.68
C VAL A 310 -9.88 -10.57 -8.57
N SER A 311 -11.11 -10.58 -8.06
CA SER A 311 -12.29 -10.05 -8.76
C SER A 311 -12.09 -8.58 -9.12
N PHE A 312 -11.63 -7.77 -8.16
CA PHE A 312 -11.40 -6.35 -8.38
C PHE A 312 -10.38 -6.05 -9.49
N LEU A 313 -9.26 -6.79 -9.51
CA LEU A 313 -8.20 -6.59 -10.50
C LEU A 313 -8.57 -7.10 -11.91
N ASN A 314 -9.52 -8.02 -12.01
CA ASN A 314 -9.92 -8.65 -13.28
C ASN A 314 -11.28 -8.20 -13.82
N ASP A 315 -12.12 -7.60 -12.98
CA ASP A 315 -13.43 -7.11 -13.40
C ASP A 315 -13.25 -6.08 -14.52
N GLN A 316 -13.89 -6.38 -15.65
CA GLN A 316 -13.98 -5.44 -16.75
C GLN A 316 -14.96 -4.35 -16.35
N ASP A 317 -14.60 -3.08 -16.62
CA ASP A 317 -15.53 -1.97 -16.56
C ASP A 317 -16.79 -2.39 -17.32
N SER A 318 -17.89 -2.61 -16.61
CA SER A 318 -19.17 -2.93 -17.23
C SER A 318 -19.59 -1.67 -17.97
N LEU A 319 -19.43 -1.70 -19.31
CA LEU A 319 -19.85 -0.65 -20.22
C LEU A 319 -21.34 -0.30 -20.06
#